data_AF-A0A7S1GXP6-F1
#
_entry.id   AF-A0A7S1GXP6-F1
#
_cell.length_a   1.000
_cell.length_b   1.000
_cell.length_c   1.000
_cell.angle_alpha   90.00
_cell.angle_beta   90.00
_cell.angle_gamma   90.00
#
_symmetry.space_group_name_H-M   'P 1'
#
loop_
_entity.id
_entity.type
_entity.pdbx_description
1 polymer ?
#
loop_
_entity_poly.entity_id
_entity_poly.type
_entity_poly.pdbx_seq_one_letter_code
_entity_poly.pdbx_strand_id
1 'polypeptide(L)'
;NFEIFYKNIKFIFYEINFLLNSKIIHIHFLKDSELTNLKNEKNLQFFYENYETKVNLGNGKKEESSYSEKKEFDEKFKIKKCTNEFNRFVKALALISGKNIEIFNSDFGFFGIFQKKNLFLTPTKNCLVCLSDQIPLIIPYAFIEIVYFERLSPLVKNFDLVFVFKNFLEKKTKKKEKWIRISSVYHKSLSLINFFIKKFIIECFEGNLNLNWKFFLEEIQKEETFYEKPKNWKILLTNKEDYMSENSSIFDRTFKLEESSYQDLKEKINNLSVSSITDELNWEDLW
;
A
#
# COMPACT_ATOMS: atom_id res chain seq x y z
N ASN A 1 -24.98 12.21 -12.57
CA ASN A 1 -24.35 13.05 -11.52
C ASN A 1 -24.43 12.30 -10.20
N PHE A 2 -23.32 12.23 -9.47
CA PHE A 2 -23.29 11.69 -8.12
C PHE A 2 -22.64 12.71 -7.19
N GLU A 3 -23.00 12.68 -5.91
CA GLU A 3 -22.53 13.61 -4.90
C GLU A 3 -21.75 12.87 -3.82
N ILE A 4 -20.70 13.50 -3.30
CA ILE A 4 -19.88 12.96 -2.22
C ILE A 4 -19.90 13.93 -1.04
N PHE A 5 -20.46 13.50 0.08
CA PHE A 5 -20.43 14.27 1.30
C PHE A 5 -19.09 14.11 2.03
N TYR A 6 -18.37 15.21 2.25
CA TYR A 6 -17.08 15.20 2.98
C TYR A 6 -17.17 14.57 4.37
N LYS A 7 -18.34 14.65 5.02
CA LYS A 7 -18.59 14.02 6.33
C LYS A 7 -18.46 12.49 6.30
N ASN A 8 -18.76 11.85 5.16
CA ASN A 8 -18.64 10.39 5.01
C ASN A 8 -17.24 9.94 4.55
N ILE A 9 -16.32 10.86 4.28
CA ILE A 9 -14.96 10.50 3.86
C ILE A 9 -14.09 10.17 5.08
N LYS A 10 -13.45 9.00 5.07
CA LYS A 10 -12.48 8.59 6.09
C LYS A 10 -11.06 8.96 5.69
N PHE A 11 -10.64 8.56 4.48
CA PHE A 11 -9.33 8.90 3.91
C PHE A 11 -9.49 9.40 2.49
N ILE A 12 -8.64 10.34 2.10
CA ILE A 12 -8.44 10.75 0.72
C ILE A 12 -6.98 10.48 0.42
N PHE A 13 -6.73 9.75 -0.66
CA PHE A 13 -5.42 9.35 -1.11
C PHE A 13 -5.14 10.00 -2.46
N TYR A 14 -3.93 10.50 -2.64
CA TYR A 14 -3.45 11.00 -3.91
C TYR A 14 -2.14 10.30 -4.27
N GLU A 15 -2.19 9.47 -5.31
CA GLU A 15 -1.04 8.73 -5.84
C GLU A 15 -0.70 9.23 -7.24
N ILE A 16 0.59 9.49 -7.46
CA ILE A 16 1.17 9.68 -8.79
C ILE A 16 1.97 8.41 -9.09
N ASN A 17 1.44 7.58 -9.99
CA ASN A 17 2.13 6.38 -10.42
C ASN A 17 3.02 6.71 -11.61
N PHE A 18 4.31 6.86 -11.33
CA PHE A 18 5.29 7.21 -12.34
C PHE A 18 5.53 6.09 -13.36
N LEU A 19 5.40 4.82 -12.98
CA LEU A 19 5.62 3.68 -13.88
C LEU A 19 4.55 3.58 -14.96
N LEU A 20 3.30 3.81 -14.59
CA LEU A 20 2.14 3.75 -15.49
C LEU A 20 1.76 5.13 -16.04
N ASN A 21 2.47 6.19 -15.62
CA ASN A 21 2.13 7.59 -15.89
C ASN A 21 0.65 7.88 -15.61
N SER A 22 0.15 7.35 -14.49
CA SER A 22 -1.24 7.47 -14.06
C SER A 22 -1.34 8.26 -12.77
N LYS A 23 -2.50 8.88 -12.56
CA LYS A 23 -2.81 9.67 -11.37
C LYS A 23 -4.09 9.12 -10.76
N ILE A 24 -4.05 8.87 -9.45
CA ILE A 24 -5.15 8.28 -8.73
C ILE A 24 -5.55 9.22 -7.59
N ILE A 25 -6.84 9.57 -7.54
CA ILE A 25 -7.47 10.13 -6.35
C ILE A 25 -8.43 9.07 -5.82
N HIS A 26 -8.11 8.52 -4.66
CA HIS A 26 -8.90 7.47 -4.03
C HIS A 26 -9.56 7.98 -2.76
N ILE A 27 -10.86 7.70 -2.62
CA ILE A 27 -11.68 8.09 -1.48
C ILE A 27 -12.15 6.83 -0.79
N HIS A 28 -11.77 6.69 0.48
CA HIS A 28 -12.25 5.63 1.35
C HIS A 28 -13.30 6.19 2.30
N PHE A 29 -14.49 5.59 2.32
CA PHE A 29 -15.64 6.07 3.10
C PHE A 29 -15.72 5.46 4.51
N LEU A 30 -16.32 6.21 5.44
CA LEU A 30 -16.63 5.74 6.79
C LEU A 30 -17.74 4.68 6.77
N LYS A 31 -18.78 4.95 6.00
CA LYS A 31 -19.91 4.05 5.72
C LYS A 31 -20.02 3.86 4.22
N ASP A 32 -20.53 2.71 3.81
CA ASP A 32 -20.74 2.41 2.40
C ASP A 32 -21.51 3.56 1.72
N SER A 33 -21.02 3.99 0.57
CA SER A 33 -21.62 5.10 -0.16
C SER A 33 -22.85 4.64 -0.93
N GLU A 34 -23.88 5.48 -0.95
CA GLU A 34 -25.07 5.31 -1.80
C GLU A 34 -24.86 6.07 -3.12
N LEU A 35 -23.78 5.74 -3.83
CA LEU A 35 -23.56 6.29 -5.17
C LEU A 35 -24.60 5.68 -6.11
N THR A 36 -25.27 6.51 -6.90
CA THR A 36 -26.32 6.08 -7.84
C THR A 36 -25.77 4.98 -8.75
N ASN A 37 -26.41 3.80 -8.73
CA ASN A 37 -26.09 2.55 -9.45
C ASN A 37 -24.98 1.65 -8.88
N LEU A 38 -24.21 2.08 -7.88
CA LEU A 38 -23.20 1.26 -7.20
C LEU A 38 -23.54 1.14 -5.71
N LYS A 39 -24.41 0.18 -5.38
CA LYS A 39 -24.83 -0.03 -3.98
C LYS A 39 -23.71 -0.68 -3.18
N ASN A 40 -23.40 -0.09 -2.03
CA ASN A 40 -22.51 -0.61 -1.00
C ASN A 40 -20.99 -0.51 -1.28
N GLU A 41 -20.54 0.54 -1.98
CA GLU A 41 -19.11 0.75 -2.21
C GLU A 41 -18.46 1.56 -1.09
N LYS A 42 -17.41 1.00 -0.47
CA LYS A 42 -16.57 1.70 0.52
C LYS A 42 -15.45 2.53 -0.09
N ASN A 43 -15.15 2.28 -1.35
CA ASN A 43 -14.00 2.82 -2.03
C ASN A 43 -14.47 3.43 -3.34
N LEU A 44 -14.03 4.66 -3.63
CA LEU A 44 -14.25 5.30 -4.91
C LEU A 44 -12.91 5.78 -5.45
N GLN A 45 -12.59 5.43 -6.68
CA GLN A 45 -11.33 5.78 -7.32
C GLN A 45 -11.58 6.58 -8.58
N PHE A 46 -10.96 7.75 -8.65
CA PHE A 46 -10.78 8.50 -9.88
C PHE A 46 -9.38 8.21 -10.39
N PHE A 47 -9.28 7.65 -11.59
CA PHE A 47 -8.00 7.37 -12.23
C PHE A 47 -7.91 8.17 -13.52
N TYR A 48 -6.70 8.65 -13.81
CA TYR A 48 -6.37 9.28 -15.07
C TYR A 48 -5.09 8.63 -15.61
N GLU A 49 -5.20 8.01 -16.78
CA GLU A 49 -4.09 7.36 -17.49
C GLU A 49 -3.71 8.20 -18.71
N ASN A 50 -2.43 8.58 -18.79
CA ASN A 50 -1.89 9.17 -20.01
C ASN A 50 -1.63 8.06 -21.02
N TYR A 51 -2.54 7.84 -21.98
CA TYR A 51 -2.27 6.93 -23.09
C TYR A 51 -1.09 7.44 -23.92
N GLU A 52 -0.02 6.65 -24.00
CA GLU A 52 0.97 6.81 -25.06
C GLU A 52 0.29 6.49 -26.39
N THR A 53 0.09 7.49 -27.24
CA THR A 53 -0.20 7.24 -28.65
C THR A 53 1.02 6.55 -29.25
N LYS A 54 0.97 5.22 -29.36
CA LYS A 54 1.97 4.44 -30.08
C LYS A 54 2.19 5.06 -31.45
N VAL A 55 3.41 5.54 -31.68
CA VAL A 55 3.83 6.08 -32.97
C VAL A 55 3.73 4.95 -33.99
N ASN A 56 2.89 5.14 -35.02
CA ASN A 56 2.89 4.28 -36.20
C ASN A 56 4.32 4.26 -36.77
N LEU A 57 4.95 3.09 -36.76
CA LEU A 57 6.24 2.81 -37.41
C LEU A 57 6.06 2.87 -38.94
N GLY A 58 5.92 4.09 -39.46
CA GLY A 58 5.97 4.38 -40.89
C GLY A 58 7.40 4.69 -41.29
N ASN A 59 8.02 3.81 -42.08
CA ASN A 59 9.37 3.93 -42.62
C ASN A 59 9.64 5.32 -43.24
N GLY A 60 10.46 6.15 -42.56
CA GLY A 60 10.91 7.44 -43.07
C GLY A 60 12.29 7.81 -42.51
N LYS A 61 13.34 7.61 -43.31
CA LYS A 61 14.75 7.81 -42.92
C LYS A 61 15.09 9.27 -42.57
N LYS A 62 15.87 9.44 -41.48
CA LYS A 62 17.02 10.37 -41.32
C LYS A 62 16.83 11.86 -40.93
N GLU A 63 15.70 12.26 -40.34
CA GLU A 63 15.58 13.53 -39.58
C GLU A 63 15.02 13.33 -38.16
N GLU A 64 15.29 12.17 -37.54
CA GLU A 64 14.51 11.69 -36.40
C GLU A 64 14.95 12.24 -35.03
N SER A 65 16.22 12.59 -34.78
CA SER A 65 16.69 12.88 -33.41
C SER A 65 16.16 14.18 -32.81
N SER A 66 16.17 15.28 -33.57
CA SER A 66 15.69 16.57 -33.06
C SER A 66 14.15 16.63 -32.96
N TYR A 67 13.46 15.86 -33.81
CA TYR A 67 12.00 15.73 -33.77
C TYR A 67 11.55 14.78 -32.66
N SER A 68 12.30 13.71 -32.37
CA SER A 68 12.05 12.83 -31.22
C SER A 68 12.31 13.55 -29.90
N GLU A 69 13.42 14.29 -29.77
CA GLU A 69 13.74 15.07 -28.56
C GLU A 69 12.68 16.14 -28.26
N LYS A 70 12.19 16.86 -29.29
CA LYS A 70 11.09 17.83 -29.12
C LYS A 70 9.79 17.17 -28.69
N LYS A 71 9.45 16.01 -29.26
CA LYS A 71 8.24 15.26 -28.87
C LYS A 71 8.32 14.78 -27.43
N GLU A 72 9.45 14.21 -27.01
CA GLU A 72 9.66 13.81 -25.62
C GLU A 72 9.56 15.00 -24.66
N PHE A 73 10.12 16.14 -25.05
CA PHE A 73 10.01 17.37 -24.26
C PHE A 73 8.55 17.84 -24.14
N ASP A 74 7.80 17.86 -25.24
CA ASP A 74 6.38 18.24 -25.26
C ASP A 74 5.52 17.30 -24.40
N GLU A 75 5.79 15.99 -24.44
CA GLU A 75 5.11 15.01 -23.60
C GLU A 75 5.42 15.21 -22.12
N LYS A 76 6.70 15.39 -21.76
CA LYS A 76 7.11 15.73 -20.39
C LYS A 76 6.44 17.02 -19.90
N PHE A 77 6.35 18.03 -20.76
CA PHE A 77 5.69 19.29 -20.44
C PHE A 77 4.18 19.10 -20.20
N LYS A 78 3.50 18.31 -21.03
CA LYS A 78 2.08 17.97 -20.84
C LYS A 78 1.85 17.21 -19.54
N ILE A 79 2.70 16.21 -19.24
CA ILE A 79 2.62 15.44 -18.00
C ILE A 79 2.81 16.37 -16.80
N LYS A 80 3.84 17.22 -16.81
CA LYS A 80 4.11 18.19 -15.74
C LYS A 80 2.94 19.16 -15.54
N LYS A 81 2.40 19.72 -16.63
CA LYS A 81 1.23 20.62 -16.57
C LYS A 81 0.03 19.89 -15.97
N CYS A 82 -0.27 18.68 -16.41
CA CYS A 82 -1.34 17.85 -15.85
C CYS A 82 -1.12 17.59 -14.36
N THR A 83 0.08 17.20 -13.94
CA THR A 83 0.43 17.00 -12.53
C THR A 83 0.21 18.26 -11.70
N ASN A 84 0.56 19.44 -12.22
CA ASN A 84 0.34 20.70 -11.53
C ASN A 84 -1.16 21.01 -11.35
N GLU A 85 -2.01 20.71 -12.34
CA GLU A 85 -3.47 20.88 -12.18
C GLU A 85 -4.04 19.92 -11.12
N PHE A 86 -3.61 18.66 -11.11
CA PHE A 86 -3.99 17.72 -10.05
C PHE A 86 -3.52 18.19 -8.67
N ASN A 87 -2.28 18.67 -8.55
CA ASN A 87 -1.75 19.21 -7.30
C ASN A 87 -2.57 20.42 -6.81
N ARG A 88 -2.97 21.33 -7.71
CA ARG A 88 -3.86 22.46 -7.38
C ARG A 88 -5.22 21.98 -6.90
N PHE A 89 -5.82 21.01 -7.60
CA PHE A 89 -7.09 20.41 -7.21
C PHE A 89 -7.02 19.78 -5.82
N VAL A 90 -5.99 18.98 -5.56
CA VAL A 90 -5.72 18.32 -4.27
C VAL A 90 -5.54 19.35 -3.16
N LYS A 91 -4.74 20.41 -3.38
CA LYS A 91 -4.56 21.51 -2.42
C LYS A 91 -5.89 22.21 -2.12
N ALA A 92 -6.70 22.52 -3.13
CA ALA A 92 -8.02 23.13 -2.95
C ALA A 92 -8.99 22.19 -2.21
N LEU A 93 -8.99 20.89 -2.55
CA LEU A 93 -9.80 19.88 -1.89
C LEU A 93 -9.46 19.77 -0.41
N ALA A 94 -8.18 19.76 -0.04
CA ALA A 94 -7.75 19.74 1.35
C ALA A 94 -8.26 20.97 2.13
N LEU A 95 -8.12 22.17 1.54
CA LEU A 95 -8.57 23.43 2.15
C LEU A 95 -10.09 23.49 2.35
N ILE A 96 -10.87 23.12 1.31
CA ILE A 96 -12.33 23.22 1.35
C ILE A 96 -12.94 22.12 2.22
N SER A 97 -12.43 20.89 2.13
CA SER A 97 -12.97 19.76 2.89
C SER A 97 -12.52 19.74 4.35
N GLY A 98 -11.43 20.44 4.69
CA GLY A 98 -10.77 20.35 6.00
C GLY A 98 -10.19 18.96 6.29
N LYS A 99 -10.02 18.11 5.28
CA LYS A 99 -9.48 16.76 5.40
C LYS A 99 -8.01 16.74 5.04
N ASN A 100 -7.24 15.95 5.77
CA ASN A 100 -5.88 15.60 5.37
C ASN A 100 -5.93 14.67 4.15
N ILE A 101 -5.10 14.96 3.16
CA ILE A 101 -4.89 14.10 2.01
C ILE A 101 -3.61 13.31 2.22
N GLU A 102 -3.74 11.99 2.17
CA GLU A 102 -2.65 11.03 2.25
C GLU A 102 -1.93 10.99 0.91
N ILE A 103 -0.66 11.38 0.90
CA ILE A 103 0.13 11.44 -0.34
C ILE A 103 1.16 10.31 -0.36
N PHE A 104 1.31 9.69 -1.52
CA PHE A 104 2.17 8.54 -1.72
C PHE A 104 3.58 9.02 -2.02
N ASN A 105 4.57 8.46 -1.30
CA ASN A 105 5.96 8.59 -1.66
C ASN A 105 6.51 7.19 -1.94
N SER A 106 6.72 6.92 -3.23
CA SER A 106 7.18 5.63 -3.74
C SER A 106 8.58 5.24 -3.25
N ASP A 107 9.41 6.20 -2.83
CA ASP A 107 10.74 5.93 -2.28
C ASP A 107 10.65 5.11 -0.98
N PHE A 108 9.54 5.29 -0.23
CA PHE A 108 9.22 4.52 0.96
C PHE A 108 8.40 3.25 0.67
N GLY A 109 8.14 2.94 -0.59
CA GLY A 109 7.38 1.76 -0.96
C GLY A 109 8.20 0.47 -0.94
N PHE A 110 7.50 -0.66 -0.84
CA PHE A 110 8.10 -2.00 -0.94
C PHE A 110 7.13 -2.97 -1.62
N PHE A 111 7.70 -3.98 -2.28
CA PHE A 111 6.90 -5.05 -2.87
C PHE A 111 6.60 -6.15 -1.86
N GLY A 112 5.44 -6.77 -2.02
CA GLY A 112 5.00 -7.96 -1.28
C GLY A 112 3.83 -8.64 -1.98
N ILE A 113 3.44 -9.81 -1.50
CA ILE A 113 2.35 -10.59 -2.07
C ILE A 113 1.15 -10.54 -1.13
N PHE A 114 -0.01 -10.16 -1.66
CA PHE A 114 -1.28 -10.25 -0.95
C PHE A 114 -2.35 -10.80 -1.88
N GLN A 115 -3.21 -11.68 -1.36
CA GLN A 115 -4.29 -12.32 -2.14
C GLN A 115 -3.84 -12.85 -3.52
N LYS A 116 -2.65 -13.48 -3.58
CA LYS A 116 -2.07 -14.06 -4.80
C LYS A 116 -1.73 -13.01 -5.87
N LYS A 117 -1.42 -11.79 -5.45
CA LYS A 117 -0.96 -10.71 -6.33
C LYS A 117 0.26 -10.06 -5.74
N ASN A 118 1.19 -9.71 -6.60
CA ASN A 118 2.33 -8.89 -6.23
C ASN A 118 1.90 -7.41 -6.20
N LEU A 119 2.03 -6.79 -5.05
CA LEU A 119 1.62 -5.42 -4.77
C LEU A 119 2.84 -4.56 -4.46
N PHE A 120 2.79 -3.31 -4.92
CA PHE A 120 3.66 -2.26 -4.40
C PHE A 120 2.92 -1.53 -3.28
N LEU A 121 3.39 -1.72 -2.05
CA LEU A 121 2.81 -1.15 -0.84
C LEU A 121 3.55 0.12 -0.48
N THR A 122 2.82 1.21 -0.35
CA THR A 122 3.38 2.52 -0.01
C THR A 122 2.85 2.95 1.35
N PRO A 123 3.73 3.20 2.34
CA PRO A 123 3.30 3.86 3.56
C PRO A 123 2.85 5.28 3.23
N THR A 124 1.88 5.77 3.98
CA THR A 124 1.38 7.15 3.98
C THR A 124 1.40 7.65 5.43
N LYS A 125 0.82 8.82 5.70
CA LYS A 125 0.84 9.39 7.05
C LYS A 125 0.10 8.52 8.06
N ASN A 126 -1.04 7.94 7.70
CA ASN A 126 -1.84 7.11 8.61
C ASN A 126 -2.12 5.68 8.14
N CYS A 127 -1.73 5.32 6.92
CA CYS A 127 -2.04 4.00 6.34
C CYS A 127 -0.87 3.39 5.58
N LEU A 128 -0.79 2.05 5.54
CA LEU A 128 -0.08 1.32 4.48
C LEU A 128 -1.07 1.02 3.35
N VAL A 129 -0.73 1.37 2.12
CA VAL A 129 -1.72 1.41 1.03
C VAL A 129 -1.18 0.83 -0.28
N CYS A 130 -2.08 0.20 -1.05
CA CYS A 130 -1.89 -0.12 -2.47
C CYS A 130 -3.21 0.16 -3.21
N LEU A 131 -3.19 1.02 -4.24
CA LEU A 131 -4.37 1.45 -5.01
C LEU A 131 -4.37 1.00 -6.48
N SER A 132 -3.30 0.36 -6.93
CA SER A 132 -3.10 -0.05 -8.32
C SER A 132 -3.91 -1.29 -8.73
N ASP A 133 -4.72 -1.83 -7.82
CA ASP A 133 -5.52 -3.04 -8.01
C ASP A 133 -7.02 -2.76 -7.94
N GLN A 134 -7.84 -3.61 -8.57
CA GLN A 134 -9.32 -3.52 -8.51
C GLN A 134 -9.87 -3.49 -7.08
N ILE A 135 -9.15 -4.09 -6.14
CA ILE A 135 -9.48 -4.07 -4.71
C ILE A 135 -8.32 -3.35 -4.01
N PRO A 136 -8.52 -2.11 -3.54
CA PRO A 136 -7.47 -1.39 -2.83
C PRO A 136 -7.18 -2.09 -1.51
N LEU A 137 -5.90 -2.17 -1.15
CA LEU A 137 -5.49 -2.57 0.18
C LEU A 137 -5.19 -1.30 0.99
N ILE A 138 -5.98 -1.04 2.03
CA ILE A 138 -5.79 0.09 2.94
C ILE A 138 -5.71 -0.44 4.36
N ILE A 139 -4.55 -0.29 4.99
CA ILE A 139 -4.27 -0.75 6.35
C ILE A 139 -3.98 0.46 7.24
N PRO A 140 -4.97 1.00 7.97
CA PRO A 140 -4.74 2.16 8.85
C PRO A 140 -3.98 1.74 10.11
N TYR A 141 -2.90 2.45 10.42
CA TYR A 141 -2.02 2.12 11.56
C TYR A 141 -2.76 2.15 12.90
N ALA A 142 -3.72 3.05 13.04
CA ALA A 142 -4.52 3.19 14.25
C ALA A 142 -5.31 1.91 14.65
N PHE A 143 -5.59 1.02 13.69
CA PHE A 143 -6.29 -0.25 13.95
C PHE A 143 -5.35 -1.44 14.14
N ILE A 144 -4.04 -1.29 13.96
CA ILE A 144 -3.08 -2.37 14.16
C ILE A 144 -2.85 -2.53 15.66
N GLU A 145 -2.98 -3.76 16.13
CA GLU A 145 -2.68 -4.18 17.51
C GLU A 145 -1.23 -4.63 17.63
N ILE A 146 -0.80 -5.55 16.75
CA ILE A 146 0.59 -6.01 16.66
C ILE A 146 1.00 -6.19 15.21
N VAL A 147 2.32 -6.13 14.98
CA VAL A 147 2.97 -6.62 13.77
C VAL A 147 3.77 -7.87 14.11
N TYR A 148 3.67 -8.89 13.26
CA TYR A 148 4.42 -10.11 13.40
C TYR A 148 5.22 -10.42 12.13
N PHE A 149 6.52 -10.63 12.26
CA PHE A 149 7.41 -11.04 11.19
C PHE A 149 7.53 -12.57 11.18
N GLU A 150 7.01 -13.22 10.14
CA GLU A 150 7.15 -14.66 9.92
C GLU A 150 8.32 -14.93 8.99
N ARG A 151 9.02 -16.05 9.22
CA ARG A 151 10.19 -16.46 8.41
C ARG A 151 11.28 -15.39 8.37
N LEU A 152 11.39 -14.55 9.40
CA LEU A 152 12.46 -13.56 9.47
C LEU A 152 13.76 -14.25 9.87
N SER A 153 14.66 -14.43 8.91
CA SER A 153 15.99 -14.97 9.16
C SER A 153 16.99 -14.33 8.20
N PRO A 154 18.23 -14.05 8.65
CA PRO A 154 19.26 -13.50 7.79
C PRO A 154 19.65 -14.44 6.64
N LEU A 155 19.33 -15.73 6.74
CA LEU A 155 19.60 -16.74 5.70
C LEU A 155 18.57 -16.73 4.57
N VAL A 156 17.39 -16.15 4.78
CA VAL A 156 16.33 -16.12 3.77
C VAL A 156 16.20 -14.73 3.16
N LYS A 157 16.04 -14.70 1.83
CA LYS A 157 15.92 -13.44 1.08
C LYS A 157 14.62 -12.68 1.35
N ASN A 158 13.59 -13.38 1.83
CA ASN A 158 12.25 -12.84 1.99
C ASN A 158 11.65 -13.34 3.29
N PHE A 159 10.80 -12.52 3.89
CA PHE A 159 10.02 -12.80 5.08
C PHE A 159 8.54 -12.46 4.81
N ASP A 160 7.65 -12.77 5.74
CA ASP A 160 6.25 -12.32 5.67
C ASP A 160 5.93 -11.37 6.81
N LEU A 161 5.04 -10.44 6.52
CA LEU A 161 4.58 -9.44 7.46
C LEU A 161 3.11 -9.70 7.77
N VAL A 162 2.79 -9.86 9.04
CA VAL A 162 1.41 -10.05 9.51
C VAL A 162 0.99 -8.87 10.35
N PHE A 163 -0.14 -8.29 10.00
CA PHE A 163 -0.82 -7.26 10.77
C PHE A 163 -2.00 -7.90 11.49
N VAL A 164 -2.02 -7.85 12.82
CA VAL A 164 -3.20 -8.22 13.63
C VAL A 164 -3.90 -6.94 14.04
N PHE A 165 -5.23 -6.90 13.91
CA PHE A 165 -6.02 -5.70 14.18
C PHE A 165 -6.64 -5.70 15.57
N LYS A 166 -6.84 -4.53 16.17
CA LYS A 166 -7.42 -4.34 17.52
C LYS A 166 -8.78 -4.98 17.71
N ASN A 167 -9.58 -5.10 16.64
CA ASN A 167 -10.89 -5.72 16.67
C ASN A 167 -10.83 -7.26 16.61
N PHE A 168 -9.66 -7.89 16.76
CA PHE A 168 -9.53 -9.34 16.64
C PHE A 168 -10.36 -10.11 17.67
N LEU A 169 -10.75 -9.52 18.80
CA LEU A 169 -11.62 -10.15 19.80
C LEU A 169 -13.12 -9.91 19.59
N GLU A 170 -13.51 -9.08 18.62
CA GLU A 170 -14.92 -8.85 18.33
C GLU A 170 -15.56 -10.14 17.74
N LYS A 171 -16.33 -10.86 18.58
CA LYS A 171 -17.02 -12.11 18.18
C LYS A 171 -18.07 -11.90 17.07
N LYS A 172 -18.60 -10.68 16.92
CA LYS A 172 -19.76 -10.37 16.05
C LYS A 172 -19.42 -9.78 14.68
N THR A 173 -18.16 -9.57 14.32
CA THR A 173 -17.81 -9.01 13.01
C THR A 173 -17.78 -10.09 11.93
N LYS A 174 -18.95 -10.40 11.35
CA LYS A 174 -19.10 -11.31 10.20
C LYS A 174 -18.30 -10.90 8.94
N LYS A 175 -17.67 -9.71 8.90
CA LYS A 175 -17.06 -9.12 7.69
C LYS A 175 -15.70 -8.42 7.87
N LYS A 176 -15.13 -8.33 9.08
CA LYS A 176 -13.82 -7.67 9.25
C LYS A 176 -12.73 -8.72 9.35
N GLU A 177 -11.76 -8.65 8.44
CA GLU A 177 -10.50 -9.38 8.58
C GLU A 177 -9.87 -9.01 9.93
N LYS A 178 -9.49 -10.02 10.71
CA LYS A 178 -8.84 -9.83 12.02
C LYS A 178 -7.33 -9.70 11.90
N TRP A 179 -6.80 -10.17 10.78
CA TRP A 179 -5.39 -10.13 10.43
C TRP A 179 -5.24 -10.11 8.91
N ILE A 180 -4.11 -9.59 8.45
CA ILE A 180 -3.68 -9.61 7.05
C ILE A 180 -2.22 -10.06 7.00
N ARG A 181 -1.87 -10.93 6.05
CA ARG A 181 -0.49 -11.33 5.75
C ARG A 181 -0.06 -10.77 4.40
N ILE A 182 1.07 -10.08 4.39
CA ILE A 182 1.83 -9.72 3.20
C ILE A 182 3.01 -10.67 3.10
N SER A 183 2.96 -11.58 2.12
CA SER A 183 3.98 -12.60 1.92
C SER A 183 5.17 -12.10 1.09
N SER A 184 6.30 -12.79 1.17
CA SER A 184 7.46 -12.61 0.28
C SER A 184 7.96 -11.17 0.18
N VAL A 185 8.02 -10.48 1.31
CA VAL A 185 8.62 -9.15 1.41
C VAL A 185 10.14 -9.31 1.42
N TYR A 186 10.85 -8.56 0.57
CA TYR A 186 12.31 -8.62 0.53
C TYR A 186 12.95 -8.13 1.82
N HIS A 187 13.98 -8.83 2.28
CA HIS A 187 14.73 -8.47 3.48
C HIS A 187 15.33 -7.05 3.41
N LYS A 188 15.64 -6.54 2.21
CA LYS A 188 16.12 -5.17 1.99
C LYS A 188 15.12 -4.09 2.46
N SER A 189 13.84 -4.40 2.53
CA SER A 189 12.79 -3.49 2.98
C SER A 189 12.63 -3.49 4.51
N LEU A 190 13.29 -4.38 5.23
CA LEU A 190 13.13 -4.55 6.68
C LEU A 190 13.45 -3.26 7.47
N SER A 191 14.52 -2.55 7.11
CA SER A 191 14.92 -1.31 7.80
C SER A 191 13.86 -0.22 7.67
N LEU A 192 13.31 -0.08 6.45
CA LEU A 192 12.21 0.84 6.15
C LEU A 192 10.95 0.43 6.91
N ILE A 193 10.66 -0.88 6.93
CA ILE A 193 9.47 -1.40 7.61
C ILE A 193 9.53 -1.12 9.11
N ASN A 194 10.68 -1.39 9.72
CA ASN A 194 10.92 -1.12 11.13
C ASN A 194 10.84 0.38 11.46
N PHE A 195 11.29 1.25 10.56
CA PHE A 195 11.20 2.70 10.75
C PHE A 195 9.74 3.15 10.90
N PHE A 196 8.85 2.75 9.99
CA PHE A 196 7.45 3.16 10.08
C PHE A 196 6.77 2.52 11.29
N ILE A 197 7.02 1.25 11.60
CA ILE A 197 6.37 0.58 12.74
C ILE A 197 6.74 1.28 14.04
N LYS A 198 8.02 1.61 14.23
CA LYS A 198 8.49 2.34 15.42
C LYS A 198 7.84 3.71 15.54
N LYS A 199 7.63 4.41 14.42
CA LYS A 199 6.96 5.73 14.41
C LYS A 199 5.53 5.67 14.97
N PHE A 200 4.81 4.58 14.74
CA PHE A 200 3.43 4.40 15.22
C PHE A 200 3.31 3.65 16.55
N ILE A 201 4.43 3.34 17.22
CA ILE A 201 4.47 2.65 18.52
C ILE A 201 3.70 1.32 18.48
N ILE A 202 3.82 0.59 17.37
CA ILE A 202 3.19 -0.71 17.22
C ILE A 202 4.14 -1.79 17.76
N GLU A 203 3.63 -2.69 18.58
CA GLU A 203 4.42 -3.81 19.11
C GLU A 203 4.76 -4.80 18.00
N CYS A 204 6.04 -5.19 17.95
CA CYS A 204 6.57 -6.15 16.98
C CYS A 204 6.99 -7.45 17.63
N PHE A 205 6.69 -8.54 16.94
CA PHE A 205 7.18 -9.87 17.28
C PHE A 205 7.73 -10.54 16.03
N GLU A 206 8.61 -11.53 16.23
CA GLU A 206 9.19 -12.30 15.14
C GLU A 206 9.09 -13.79 15.41
N GLY A 207 9.19 -14.58 14.35
CA GLY A 207 9.44 -16.00 14.44
C GLY A 207 9.80 -16.62 13.11
N ASN A 208 10.37 -17.81 13.20
CA ASN A 208 11.03 -18.46 12.07
C ASN A 208 10.04 -19.12 11.10
N LEU A 209 8.76 -19.22 11.50
CA LEU A 209 7.77 -20.07 10.89
C LEU A 209 6.45 -19.33 10.69
N ASN A 210 5.65 -19.79 9.73
CA ASN A 210 4.31 -19.27 9.50
C ASN A 210 3.31 -19.85 10.51
N LEU A 211 2.50 -18.99 11.10
CA LEU A 211 1.43 -19.36 12.02
C LEU A 211 0.10 -19.52 11.27
N ASN A 212 -0.76 -20.39 11.79
CA ASN A 212 -2.18 -20.43 11.46
C ASN A 212 -2.91 -19.37 12.29
N TRP A 213 -2.86 -18.12 11.83
CA TRP A 213 -3.49 -16.98 12.52
C TRP A 213 -4.98 -17.12 12.74
N LYS A 214 -5.68 -17.86 11.88
CA LYS A 214 -7.10 -18.16 12.11
C LYS A 214 -7.28 -18.95 13.39
N PHE A 215 -6.59 -20.09 13.51
CA PHE A 215 -6.69 -20.94 14.70
C PHE A 215 -6.11 -20.25 15.94
N PHE A 216 -4.95 -19.60 15.81
CA PHE A 216 -4.30 -18.89 16.90
C PHE A 216 -5.18 -17.79 17.51
N LEU A 217 -5.80 -16.94 16.68
CA LEU A 217 -6.69 -15.89 17.17
C LEU A 217 -8.01 -16.45 17.71
N GLU A 218 -8.51 -17.57 17.19
CA GLU A 218 -9.70 -18.25 17.73
C GLU A 218 -9.45 -18.82 19.14
N GLU A 219 -8.27 -19.37 19.40
CA GLU A 219 -7.86 -19.81 20.75
C GLU A 219 -7.72 -18.63 21.71
N ILE A 220 -7.06 -17.54 21.30
CA ILE A 220 -6.96 -16.32 22.12
C ILE A 220 -8.36 -15.77 22.45
N GLN A 221 -9.32 -15.85 21.54
CA GLN A 221 -10.70 -15.41 21.77
C GLN A 221 -11.45 -16.21 22.84
N LYS A 222 -10.99 -17.43 23.17
CA LYS A 222 -11.55 -18.26 24.25
C LYS A 222 -10.96 -17.90 25.60
N GLU A 223 -9.78 -17.28 25.63
CA GLU A 223 -9.09 -16.91 26.86
C GLU A 223 -9.67 -15.58 27.42
N GLU A 224 -10.63 -15.69 28.34
CA GLU A 224 -11.31 -14.52 28.94
C GLU A 224 -10.33 -13.58 29.68
N THR A 225 -9.23 -14.12 30.21
CA THR A 225 -8.22 -13.36 30.95
C THR A 225 -7.22 -12.59 30.07
N PHE A 226 -7.36 -12.65 28.74
CA PHE A 226 -6.40 -12.05 27.81
C PHE A 226 -6.14 -10.56 28.08
N TYR A 227 -7.18 -9.80 28.46
CA TYR A 227 -7.05 -8.38 28.81
C TYR A 227 -6.82 -8.10 30.30
N GLU A 228 -7.02 -9.08 31.17
CA GLU A 228 -6.87 -8.92 32.62
C GLU A 228 -5.40 -9.00 33.05
N LYS A 229 -4.57 -9.65 32.23
CA LYS A 229 -3.12 -9.71 32.40
C LYS A 229 -2.45 -8.69 31.45
N PRO A 230 -1.25 -8.17 31.77
CA PRO A 230 -0.50 -7.37 30.81
C PRO A 230 -0.42 -8.13 29.48
N LYS A 231 -0.65 -7.42 28.36
CA LYS A 231 -0.68 -7.94 26.98
C LYS A 231 0.52 -8.83 26.70
N ASN A 232 0.43 -10.11 27.06
CA ASN A 232 1.56 -11.01 26.99
C ASN A 232 1.54 -11.75 25.65
N TRP A 233 1.40 -10.97 24.57
CA TRP A 233 1.65 -11.43 23.20
C TRP A 233 2.95 -12.22 23.15
N LYS A 234 4.00 -11.79 23.86
CA LYS A 234 5.27 -12.52 24.00
C LYS A 234 5.10 -13.95 24.52
N ILE A 235 4.29 -14.18 25.57
CA ILE A 235 4.09 -15.51 26.17
C ILE A 235 3.28 -16.40 25.21
N LEU A 236 2.19 -15.86 24.66
CA LEU A 236 1.34 -16.58 23.70
C LEU A 236 2.13 -16.98 22.45
N LEU A 237 3.03 -16.09 22.03
CA LEU A 237 3.94 -16.30 20.92
C LEU A 237 5.19 -17.12 21.30
N THR A 238 5.32 -17.61 22.53
CA THR A 238 6.38 -18.56 22.89
C THR A 238 5.90 -20.01 22.74
N ASN A 239 4.60 -20.28 22.93
CA ASN A 239 3.98 -21.61 22.80
C ASN A 239 3.43 -21.85 21.39
N LYS A 240 4.24 -21.63 20.35
CA LYS A 240 3.80 -21.58 18.94
C LYS A 240 3.74 -22.92 18.21
N GLU A 241 4.29 -23.98 18.78
CA GLU A 241 4.50 -25.27 18.07
C GLU A 241 3.19 -25.87 17.54
N ASP A 242 2.09 -25.69 18.27
CA ASP A 242 0.77 -26.20 17.90
C ASP A 242 0.08 -25.41 16.76
N TYR A 243 0.56 -24.20 16.46
CA TYR A 243 -0.08 -23.27 15.51
C TYR A 243 0.64 -23.18 14.17
N MET A 244 1.51 -24.15 13.91
CA MET A 244 2.36 -24.20 12.73
C MET A 244 1.58 -24.44 11.44
N SER A 245 1.80 -23.61 10.42
CA SER A 245 1.16 -23.76 9.12
C SER A 245 2.01 -24.60 8.17
N GLU A 246 1.51 -25.76 7.73
CA GLU A 246 2.22 -26.66 6.80
C GLU A 246 2.24 -26.19 5.33
N ASN A 247 1.36 -25.27 4.91
CA ASN A 247 1.00 -25.09 3.49
C ASN A 247 1.29 -23.72 2.82
N SER A 248 2.21 -22.90 3.34
CA SER A 248 2.43 -21.55 2.80
C SER A 248 3.45 -21.44 1.65
N SER A 249 4.27 -22.48 1.40
CA SER A 249 5.54 -22.29 0.69
C SER A 249 5.54 -22.55 -0.82
N ILE A 250 4.56 -23.28 -1.36
CA ILE A 250 4.55 -23.70 -2.78
C ILE A 250 3.85 -22.64 -3.65
N PHE A 251 2.76 -22.05 -3.16
CA PHE A 251 1.90 -21.19 -3.97
C PHE A 251 2.44 -19.75 -4.10
N ASP A 252 3.11 -19.21 -3.08
CA ASP A 252 3.68 -17.86 -3.17
C ASP A 252 4.84 -17.76 -4.18
N ARG A 253 5.47 -18.89 -4.55
CA ARG A 253 6.60 -18.91 -5.49
C ARG A 253 6.21 -18.42 -6.89
N THR A 254 4.98 -18.62 -7.33
CA THR A 254 4.53 -18.21 -8.68
C THR A 254 4.29 -16.71 -8.80
N PHE A 255 3.97 -16.02 -7.71
CA PHE A 255 3.69 -14.58 -7.69
C PHE A 255 4.88 -13.76 -7.17
N LYS A 256 5.91 -14.44 -6.69
CA LYS A 256 7.11 -13.83 -6.16
C LYS A 256 7.91 -13.19 -7.28
N LEU A 257 8.20 -11.90 -7.12
CA LEU A 257 9.16 -11.22 -7.97
C LEU A 257 10.56 -11.83 -7.83
N GLU A 258 11.31 -11.83 -8.92
CA GLU A 258 12.74 -12.08 -8.85
C GLU A 258 13.48 -10.86 -8.32
N GLU A 259 14.59 -11.08 -7.61
CA GLU A 259 15.33 -10.01 -6.96
C GLU A 259 15.89 -8.98 -7.95
N SER A 260 16.31 -9.41 -9.15
CA SER A 260 16.72 -8.53 -10.25
C SER A 260 15.57 -7.62 -10.67
N SER A 261 14.41 -8.19 -11.00
CA SER A 261 13.22 -7.41 -11.38
C SER A 261 12.75 -6.45 -10.30
N TYR A 262 12.88 -6.83 -9.02
CA TYR A 262 12.60 -5.91 -7.91
C TYR A 262 13.53 -4.69 -7.93
N GLN A 263 14.85 -4.90 -8.11
CA GLN A 263 15.80 -3.78 -8.17
C GLN A 263 15.51 -2.89 -9.37
N ASP A 264 15.31 -3.48 -10.55
CA ASP A 264 15.04 -2.73 -11.79
C ASP A 264 13.78 -1.87 -11.64
N LEU A 265 12.70 -2.42 -11.07
CA LEU A 265 11.47 -1.68 -10.83
C LEU A 265 11.66 -0.57 -9.79
N LYS A 266 12.39 -0.85 -8.70
CA LYS A 266 12.63 0.15 -7.64
C LYS A 266 13.49 1.30 -8.14
N GLU A 267 14.54 1.01 -8.91
CA GLU A 267 15.39 2.01 -9.52
C GLU A 267 14.62 2.84 -10.54
N LYS A 268 13.78 2.20 -11.38
CA LYS A 268 12.92 2.90 -12.32
C LYS A 268 11.93 3.84 -11.63
N ILE A 269 11.32 3.40 -10.52
CA ILE A 269 10.44 4.23 -9.70
C ILE A 269 11.20 5.47 -9.18
N ASN A 270 12.37 5.27 -8.58
CA ASN A 270 13.16 6.35 -7.99
C ASN A 270 13.64 7.37 -9.04
N ASN A 271 14.07 6.90 -10.21
CA ASN A 271 14.54 7.81 -11.27
C ASN A 271 13.40 8.68 -11.83
N LEU A 272 12.19 8.13 -11.93
CA LEU A 272 11.03 8.86 -12.40
C LEU A 272 10.44 9.81 -11.34
N SER A 273 10.51 9.44 -10.05
CA SER A 273 10.07 10.30 -8.95
C SER A 273 10.96 11.55 -8.87
N VAL A 274 12.28 11.39 -8.84
CA VAL A 274 13.25 12.48 -8.70
C VAL A 274 13.20 13.45 -9.88
N SER A 275 13.05 12.96 -11.12
CA SER A 275 12.99 13.82 -12.32
C SER A 275 11.71 14.65 -12.44
N SER A 276 10.65 14.30 -11.72
CA SER A 276 9.36 14.97 -11.75
C SER A 276 9.16 15.99 -10.62
N ILE A 277 9.95 15.88 -9.55
CA ILE A 277 9.91 16.76 -8.38
C ILE A 277 10.79 17.98 -8.66
N THR A 278 10.19 19.00 -9.26
CA THR A 278 10.71 20.37 -9.22
C THR A 278 9.71 21.24 -8.45
N ASP A 279 10.05 21.47 -7.17
CA ASP A 279 9.92 22.72 -6.40
C ASP A 279 8.62 23.18 -5.71
N GLU A 280 7.50 22.43 -5.67
CA GLU A 280 6.26 23.01 -5.06
C GLU A 280 5.53 22.21 -3.97
N LEU A 281 6.00 21.02 -3.59
CA LEU A 281 5.44 20.24 -2.49
C LEU A 281 6.60 19.77 -1.62
N ASN A 282 6.79 20.46 -0.48
CA ASN A 282 7.73 20.04 0.53
C ASN A 282 7.14 18.81 1.24
N TRP A 283 7.61 17.63 0.86
CA TRP A 283 7.10 16.36 1.39
C TRP A 283 7.42 16.21 2.88
N GLU A 284 8.43 16.90 3.40
CA GLU A 284 8.80 16.86 4.82
C GLU A 284 7.67 17.32 5.74
N ASP A 285 6.79 18.21 5.29
CA ASP A 285 5.63 18.68 6.08
C ASP A 285 4.48 17.65 6.17
N LEU A 286 4.57 16.55 5.41
CA LEU A 286 3.55 15.51 5.32
C LEU A 286 3.91 14.22 6.07
N TRP A 287 5.12 14.11 6.62
CA TRP A 287 5.61 12.93 7.33
C TRP A 287 5.79 13.13 8.83
#